data_AF-A0A847VJX8-F1
#
_entry.id   AF-A0A847VJX8-F1
#
_cell.length_a   1.000
_cell.length_b   1.000
_cell.length_c   1.000
_cell.angle_alpha   90.00
_cell.angle_beta   90.00
_cell.angle_gamma   90.00
#
_symmetry.space_group_name_H-M   'P 1'
#
loop_
_entity.id
_entity.type
_entity.pdbx_description
1 polymer ?
#
loop_
_entity_poly.entity_id
_entity_poly.type
_entity_poly.pdbx_seq_one_letter_code
_entity_poly.pdbx_strand_id
1 'polypeptide(L)'
;MYFVLMGRISPLDGIGVAEVGIERLLERAADGLVEEVILATSFGAEGEVTAQALAQALRARGLKVTRLARGVPAGSELEYVDLSTIAYALVDRR
;
A
#
# COMPACT_ATOMS: atom_id res chain seq x y z
N MET A 1 -9.57 8.41 -9.81
CA MET A 1 -10.60 7.76 -8.95
C MET A 1 -9.93 7.32 -7.66
N TYR A 2 -10.63 7.37 -6.51
CA TYR A 2 -10.10 6.90 -5.23
C TYR A 2 -11.03 5.91 -4.56
N PHE A 3 -10.48 4.91 -3.89
CA PHE A 3 -11.18 4.05 -2.92
C PHE A 3 -10.54 4.23 -1.56
N VAL A 4 -11.35 4.46 -0.54
CA VAL A 4 -10.90 4.64 0.84
C VAL A 4 -11.21 3.37 1.61
N LEU A 5 -10.17 2.70 2.11
CA LEU A 5 -10.31 1.58 3.03
C LEU A 5 -10.84 2.09 4.36
N MET A 6 -11.50 1.22 5.12
CA MET A 6 -12.01 1.55 6.46
C MET A 6 -10.97 1.33 7.57
N GLY A 7 -9.69 1.52 7.23
CA GLY A 7 -8.56 1.32 8.13
C GLY A 7 -7.43 0.52 7.49
N ARG A 8 -6.73 -0.23 8.34
CA ARG A 8 -5.58 -1.09 8.01
C ARG A 8 -5.70 -2.41 8.78
N ILE A 9 -5.09 -3.46 8.26
CA ILE A 9 -5.04 -4.76 8.94
C ILE A 9 -4.19 -4.60 10.20
N SER A 10 -4.78 -4.86 11.36
CA SER A 10 -4.14 -4.79 12.67
C SER A 10 -4.46 -6.04 13.48
N PRO A 11 -3.60 -7.07 13.45
CA PRO A 11 -3.83 -8.29 14.23
C PRO A 11 -3.91 -8.04 15.74
N LEU A 12 -3.17 -7.02 16.23
CA LEU A 12 -3.15 -6.66 17.64
C LEU A 12 -4.50 -6.06 18.09
N ASP A 13 -5.15 -5.29 17.21
CA ASP A 13 -6.48 -4.73 17.46
C ASP A 13 -7.61 -5.68 17.01
N GLY A 14 -7.26 -6.88 16.55
CA GLY A 14 -8.22 -7.86 16.03
C GLY A 14 -8.88 -7.46 14.70
N ILE A 15 -8.27 -6.54 13.93
CA ILE A 15 -8.78 -6.05 12.65
C ILE A 15 -8.16 -6.86 11.50
N GLY A 16 -8.98 -7.71 10.89
CA GLY A 16 -8.63 -8.53 9.73
C GLY A 16 -8.94 -7.88 8.36
N VAL A 17 -8.78 -8.70 7.32
CA VAL A 17 -8.99 -8.35 5.90
C VAL A 17 -10.45 -7.98 5.61
N ALA A 18 -11.40 -8.64 6.27
CA ALA A 18 -12.83 -8.43 6.01
C ALA A 18 -13.28 -7.05 6.52
N GLU A 19 -12.68 -6.59 7.61
CA GLU A 19 -13.05 -5.37 8.32
C GLU A 19 -12.57 -4.09 7.64
N VAL A 20 -11.51 -4.17 6.83
CA VAL A 20 -10.93 -3.01 6.12
C VAL A 20 -11.61 -2.68 4.79
N GLY A 21 -12.64 -3.43 4.41
CA GLY A 21 -13.42 -3.18 3.19
C GLY A 21 -12.75 -3.65 1.90
N ILE A 22 -11.92 -4.69 1.98
CA ILE A 22 -11.18 -5.23 0.83
C ILE A 22 -12.10 -5.81 -0.23
N GLU A 23 -13.17 -6.50 0.14
CA GLU A 23 -14.11 -7.10 -0.83
C GLU A 23 -14.73 -6.05 -1.74
N ARG A 24 -15.21 -4.93 -1.17
CA ARG A 24 -15.76 -3.80 -1.92
C ARG A 24 -14.75 -3.16 -2.87
N LEU A 25 -13.49 -3.08 -2.47
CA LEU A 25 -12.42 -2.61 -3.35
C LEU A 25 -12.23 -3.57 -4.52
N LEU A 26 -12.20 -4.88 -4.25
CA LEU A 26 -12.00 -5.91 -5.28
C LEU A 26 -13.13 -5.92 -6.29
N GLU A 27 -14.39 -5.81 -5.84
CA GLU A 27 -15.55 -5.68 -6.72
C GLU A 27 -15.45 -4.46 -7.62
N ARG A 28 -15.10 -3.30 -7.04
CA ARG A 28 -14.96 -2.05 -7.80
C ARG A 28 -13.80 -2.10 -8.80
N ALA A 29 -12.68 -2.70 -8.42
CA ALA A 29 -11.50 -2.79 -9.26
C ALA A 29 -11.64 -3.83 -10.38
N ALA A 30 -12.59 -4.76 -10.26
CA ALA A 30 -12.83 -5.82 -11.24
C ALA A 30 -13.96 -5.49 -12.23
N ASP A 31 -14.33 -4.22 -12.39
CA ASP A 31 -15.40 -3.77 -13.30
C ASP A 31 -15.03 -3.85 -14.80
N GLY A 32 -13.79 -4.25 -15.12
CA GLY A 32 -13.27 -4.38 -16.48
C GLY A 32 -12.78 -3.08 -17.11
N LEU A 33 -12.90 -1.94 -16.40
CA LEU A 33 -12.40 -0.63 -16.83
C LEU A 33 -11.10 -0.26 -16.13
N VAL A 34 -10.89 -0.75 -14.91
CA VAL A 34 -9.67 -0.49 -14.15
C VAL A 34 -8.51 -1.33 -14.70
N GLU A 35 -7.48 -0.67 -15.20
CA GLU A 35 -6.26 -1.32 -15.69
C GLU A 35 -5.16 -1.42 -14.62
N GLU A 36 -5.14 -0.46 -13.68
CA GLU A 36 -4.11 -0.36 -12.66
C GLU A 36 -4.68 0.11 -11.31
N VAL A 37 -4.18 -0.50 -10.23
CA VAL A 37 -4.44 -0.07 -8.85
C VAL A 37 -3.13 0.38 -8.21
N ILE A 38 -3.11 1.64 -7.76
CA ILE A 38 -1.99 2.23 -7.04
C ILE A 38 -2.26 2.14 -5.53
N LEU A 39 -1.42 1.41 -4.81
CA LEU A 39 -1.55 1.24 -3.36
C LEU A 39 -0.88 2.40 -2.61
N ALA A 40 -1.70 3.19 -1.94
CA ALA A 40 -1.29 4.37 -1.18
C ALA A 40 -1.51 4.24 0.34
N THR A 41 -1.55 3.01 0.89
CA THR A 41 -1.53 2.80 2.35
C THR A 41 -0.22 3.29 2.96
N SER A 42 -0.20 3.58 4.27
CA SER A 42 1.01 4.04 4.96
C SER A 42 2.18 3.04 4.86
N PHE A 43 3.41 3.53 5.03
CA PHE A 43 4.64 2.73 5.03
C PHE A 43 5.01 2.15 6.42
N GLY A 44 4.09 2.23 7.39
CA GLY A 44 4.22 1.55 8.68
C GLY A 44 3.95 0.05 8.55
N ALA A 45 4.32 -0.73 9.56
CA ALA A 45 4.23 -2.20 9.52
C ALA A 45 2.86 -2.72 9.07
N GLU A 46 1.78 -2.26 9.70
CA GLU A 46 0.41 -2.66 9.34
C GLU A 46 -0.03 -2.13 7.95
N GLY A 47 0.46 -0.97 7.56
CA GLY A 47 0.20 -0.41 6.23
C GLY A 47 0.84 -1.25 5.12
N GLU A 48 2.03 -1.79 5.37
CA GLU A 48 2.72 -2.74 4.48
C GLU A 48 2.03 -4.10 4.44
N VAL A 49 1.61 -4.64 5.58
CA VAL A 49 0.81 -5.88 5.62
C VAL A 49 -0.47 -5.70 4.79
N THR A 50 -1.15 -4.57 4.96
CA THR A 50 -2.36 -4.23 4.19
C THR A 50 -2.06 -4.11 2.70
N ALA A 51 -0.99 -3.40 2.32
CA ALA A 51 -0.59 -3.26 0.92
C ALA A 51 -0.26 -4.61 0.28
N GLN A 52 0.46 -5.47 0.98
CA GLN A 52 0.83 -6.79 0.49
C GLN A 52 -0.39 -7.68 0.27
N ALA A 53 -1.33 -7.71 1.22
CA ALA A 53 -2.56 -8.47 1.09
C ALA A 53 -3.40 -8.01 -0.11
N LEU A 54 -3.55 -6.68 -0.27
CA LEU A 54 -4.23 -6.09 -1.42
C LEU A 54 -3.55 -6.43 -2.74
N ALA A 55 -2.23 -6.30 -2.80
CA ALA A 55 -1.46 -6.57 -4.00
C ALA A 55 -1.63 -8.02 -4.45
N GLN A 56 -1.58 -8.98 -3.53
CA GLN A 56 -1.82 -10.40 -3.84
C GLN A 56 -3.24 -10.62 -4.38
N ALA A 57 -4.26 -10.09 -3.70
CA ALA A 57 -5.66 -10.28 -4.08
C ALA A 57 -6.02 -9.64 -5.43
N LEU A 58 -5.48 -8.47 -5.73
CA LEU A 58 -5.71 -7.74 -6.98
C LEU A 58 -4.95 -8.37 -8.16
N ARG A 59 -3.69 -8.79 -7.95
CA ARG A 59 -2.91 -9.48 -8.99
C ARG A 59 -3.50 -10.84 -9.35
N ALA A 60 -4.07 -11.56 -8.37
CA ALA A 60 -4.79 -12.80 -8.62
C ALA A 60 -6.01 -12.62 -9.56
N ARG A 61 -6.51 -11.39 -9.72
CA ARG A 61 -7.58 -11.01 -10.66
C ARG A 61 -7.07 -10.41 -11.98
N GLY A 62 -5.76 -10.46 -12.23
CA GLY A 62 -5.15 -9.97 -13.47
C GLY A 62 -4.90 -8.46 -13.52
N LEU A 63 -5.11 -7.73 -12.41
CA LEU A 63 -4.88 -6.28 -12.39
C LEU A 63 -3.40 -5.95 -12.22
N LYS A 64 -2.93 -4.90 -12.90
CA LYS A 64 -1.64 -4.28 -12.60
C LYS A 64 -1.73 -3.59 -11.25
N VAL A 65 -0.76 -3.86 -10.37
CA VAL A 65 -0.70 -3.26 -9.03
C VAL A 65 0.65 -2.62 -8.81
N THR A 66 0.65 -1.33 -8.51
CA THR A 66 1.84 -0.55 -8.17
C THR A 66 1.74 0.01 -6.76
N ARG A 67 2.89 0.39 -6.21
CA ARG A 67 3.04 0.95 -4.87
C ARG A 67 3.65 2.33 -5.03
N LEU A 68 3.22 3.30 -4.21
CA LEU A 68 3.94 4.57 -4.14
C LEU A 68 5.40 4.32 -3.75
N ALA A 69 6.30 5.12 -4.29
CA ALA A 69 7.70 5.04 -3.91
C ALA A 69 7.86 5.43 -2.43
N ARG A 70 8.73 4.70 -1.72
CA ARG A 70 9.22 5.07 -0.40
C ARG A 70 10.61 5.64 -0.54
N GLY A 71 10.90 6.76 0.12
CA GLY A 71 12.24 7.33 0.07
C GLY A 71 12.35 8.65 0.83
N VAL A 72 13.48 9.32 0.63
CA VAL A 72 13.76 10.62 1.23
C VAL A 72 12.84 11.67 0.59
N PRO A 73 12.10 12.47 1.39
CA PRO A 73 11.28 13.55 0.84
C PRO A 73 12.12 14.60 0.12
N ALA A 74 11.55 15.20 -0.92
CA ALA A 74 12.21 16.28 -1.64
C ALA A 74 12.43 17.48 -0.71
N GLY A 75 13.66 18.02 -0.71
CA GLY A 75 14.03 19.17 0.13
C GLY A 75 14.38 18.82 1.58
N SER A 76 14.43 17.53 1.94
CA SER A 76 14.94 17.11 3.26
C SER A 76 16.47 17.10 3.29
N GLU A 77 17.03 17.52 4.42
CA GLU A 77 18.45 17.31 4.72
C GLU A 77 18.63 15.95 5.38
N LEU A 78 19.64 15.19 4.96
CA LEU A 78 19.85 13.81 5.43
C LEU A 78 20.03 13.70 6.94
N GLU A 79 20.51 14.75 7.61
CA GLU A 79 20.70 14.78 9.06
C GLU A 79 19.40 14.70 9.86
N TYR A 80 18.26 15.05 9.24
CA TYR A 80 16.92 15.00 9.85
C TYR A 80 16.06 13.83 9.35
N VAL A 81 16.61 12.93 8.53
CA VAL A 81 15.89 11.78 8.00
C VAL A 81 16.19 10.55 8.85
N ASP A 82 15.14 9.79 9.21
CA ASP A 82 15.32 8.56 9.96
C ASP A 82 16.09 7.49 9.16
N LEU A 83 16.89 6.70 9.86
CA LEU A 83 17.75 5.68 9.24
C LEU A 83 16.96 4.66 8.40
N SER A 84 15.71 4.36 8.77
CA SER A 84 14.91 3.40 8.01
C SER A 84 14.54 3.96 6.64
N THR A 85 14.14 5.22 6.57
CA THR A 85 13.84 5.92 5.30
C THR A 85 15.08 6.04 4.41
N ILE A 86 16.25 6.33 4.99
CA ILE A 86 17.53 6.33 4.24
C ILE A 86 17.85 4.95 3.70
N ALA A 87 17.75 3.90 4.54
CA ALA A 87 18.01 2.53 4.13
C ALA A 87 17.10 2.10 2.97
N TYR A 88 15.80 2.41 3.04
CA TYR A 88 14.86 2.13 1.95
C TYR A 88 15.25 2.86 0.66
N ALA A 89 15.56 4.16 0.74
CA ALA A 89 15.96 4.93 -0.43
C ALA A 89 17.24 4.38 -1.10
N LEU A 90 18.17 3.81 -0.31
CA LEU A 90 19.40 3.20 -0.82
C LEU A 90 19.17 1.83 -1.47
N VAL A 91 18.28 1.01 -0.90
CA VAL A 91 17.94 -0.32 -1.42
C VAL A 91 17.20 -0.21 -2.75
N ASP A 92 16.26 0.74 -2.85
CA ASP A 92 15.38 0.91 -4.01
C ASP A 92 15.92 1.92 -5.05
N ARG A 93 17.20 2.29 -4.95
CA ARG A 93 17.84 3.19 -5.92
C ARG A 93 17.79 2.55 -7.32
N ARG A 94 17.18 3.24 -8.27
CA ARG A 94 17.15 2.86 -9.69
C ARG A 94 18.04 3.78 -10.50
#